data_AF-A0A933A6H6-F1
#
_entry.id   AF-A0A933A6H6-F1
#
_cell.length_a   1.000
_cell.length_b   1.000
_cell.length_c   1.000
_cell.angle_alpha   90.00
_cell.angle_beta   90.00
_cell.angle_gamma   90.00
#
_symmetry.space_group_name_H-M   'P 1'
#
loop_
_entity.id
_entity.type
_entity.pdbx_description
1 polymer ?
#
loop_
_entity_poly.entity_id
_entity_poly.type
_entity_poly.pdbx_seq_one_letter_code
_entity_poly.pdbx_strand_id
1 'polypeptide(L)' 'MAQIVGVKQAHQQLARLIRSAEDGNQVIITRDGTPVAVLLGARDFNSLMATLEEMA' A
#
# COMPACT_ATOMS: atom_id res chain seq x y z
N MET A 1 7.48 -2.42 -8.25
CA MET A 1 7.04 -3.81 -7.96
C MET A 1 6.40 -3.82 -6.57
N ALA A 2 5.30 -4.54 -6.38
CA ALA A 2 4.61 -4.56 -5.08
C ALA A 2 5.40 -5.37 -4.05
N GLN A 3 5.68 -4.78 -2.89
CA GLN A 3 6.31 -5.48 -1.77
C GLN A 3 5.24 -6.19 -0.94
N ILE A 4 5.43 -7.47 -0.62
CA ILE A 4 4.48 -8.24 0.19
C ILE A 4 5.07 -8.42 1.59
N VAL A 5 4.32 -8.04 2.62
CA VAL A 5 4.75 -8.15 4.03
C VAL A 5 3.63 -8.71 4.91
N GLY A 6 3.98 -9.51 5.92
CA GLY A 6 3.02 -9.94 6.92
C GLY A 6 2.66 -8.82 7.91
N VAL A 7 1.48 -8.88 8.53
CA VAL A 7 0.97 -7.84 9.44
C VAL A 7 1.92 -7.54 10.62
N LYS A 8 2.64 -8.55 11.14
CA LYS A 8 3.63 -8.34 12.21
C LYS A 8 4.84 -7.53 11.73
N GLN A 9 5.35 -7.84 10.54
CA GLN A 9 6.43 -7.07 9.91
C GLN A 9 5.97 -5.66 9.56
N ALA A 10 4.75 -5.51 9.04
CA ALA A 10 4.17 -4.21 8.74
C ALA A 10 4.10 -3.31 9.98
N HIS A 11 3.67 -3.87 11.11
CA HIS A 11 3.64 -3.15 12.38
C HIS A 11 5.05 -2.71 12.84
N GLN A 12 6.03 -3.61 12.77
CA GLN A 12 7.41 -3.32 13.20
C GLN A 12 8.13 -2.31 12.31
N GLN A 13 7.78 -2.24 11.03
CA GLN A 13 8.51 -1.44 10.03
C GLN A 13 7.66 -0.32 9.42
N LEU A 14 6.55 0.07 10.06
CA LEU A 14 5.55 0.97 9.48
C LEU A 14 6.16 2.24 8.87
N ALA A 15 7.04 2.93 9.61
CA ALA A 15 7.67 4.16 9.14
C ALA A 15 8.52 3.97 7.87
N ARG A 16 9.20 2.82 7.73
CA ARG A 16 9.96 2.48 6.53
C ARG A 16 9.03 2.17 5.35
N LEU A 17 7.93 1.48 5.61
CA LEU A 17 6.95 1.12 4.60
C LEU A 17 6.19 2.35 4.07
N ILE A 18 5.88 3.31 4.94
CA ILE A 18 5.30 4.60 4.54
C ILE A 18 6.24 5.32 3.58
N ARG A 19 7.52 5.48 3.93
CA ARG A 19 8.50 6.09 3.01
C ARG A 19 8.59 5.38 1.67
N SER A 20 8.62 4.05 1.70
CA SER A 20 8.60 3.26 0.46
C SER A 20 7.37 3.54 -0.41
N ALA A 21 6.20 3.75 0.21
CA ALA A 21 4.95 4.07 -0.47
C ALA A 21 4.90 5.53 -0.96
N GLU A 22 5.52 6.46 -0.24
CA GLU A 22 5.73 7.85 -0.70
C GLU A 22 6.62 7.90 -1.96
N ASP A 23 7.58 6.98 -2.07
CA ASP A 23 8.42 6.80 -3.26
C ASP A 23 7.69 6.07 -4.42
N GLY A 24 6.39 5.82 -4.29
CA GLY A 24 5.56 5.19 -5.34
C GLY A 24 5.55 3.66 -5.32
N ASN A 25 6.09 3.01 -4.28
CA ASN A 25 6.04 1.55 -4.17
C ASN A 25 4.77 1.10 -3.43
N GLN A 26 3.96 0.30 -4.10
CA GLN A 26 2.84 -0.37 -3.45
C GLN A 26 3.32 -1.44 -2.45
N VAL A 27 2.70 -1.48 -1.27
CA VAL A 27 2.92 -2.55 -0.28
C VAL A 27 1.61 -3.31 -0.04
N ILE A 28 1.66 -4.63 -0.16
CA ILE A 28 0.56 -5.54 0.17
C ILE A 28 0.81 -6.10 1.55
N ILE A 29 -0.12 -5.88 2.47
CA ILE A 29 -0.08 -6.41 3.83
C ILE A 29 -0.91 -7.69 3.88
N THR A 30 -0.32 -8.76 4.38
CA THR A 30 -0.96 -10.08 4.52
C THR A 30 -1.16 -10.48 5.98
N ARG A 31 -2.19 -11.30 6.22
CA ARG A 31 -2.42 -12.02 7.48
C ARG A 31 -2.59 -13.49 7.14
N ASP A 32 -1.74 -14.33 7.71
CA ASP A 32 -1.74 -15.78 7.47
C ASP A 32 -1.71 -16.14 5.96
N GLY A 33 -0.89 -15.41 5.20
CA GLY A 33 -0.74 -15.57 3.75
C GLY A 33 -1.82 -14.89 2.90
N THR A 34 -2.93 -14.46 3.50
CA THR A 34 -4.04 -13.80 2.81
C THR A 34 -3.80 -12.29 2.73
N PRO A 35 -3.90 -11.64 1.55
CA PRO A 35 -3.88 -10.18 1.44
C PRO A 35 -5.05 -9.55 2.20
N VAL A 36 -4.77 -8.57 3.06
CA VAL A 36 -5.79 -7.90 3.89
C VAL A 36 -5.81 -6.39 3.77
N ALA A 37 -4.71 -5.78 3.33
CA ALA A 37 -4.64 -4.34 3.10
C ALA A 37 -3.57 -3.99 2.06
N VAL A 38 -3.69 -2.80 1.48
CA VAL A 38 -2.70 -2.20 0.59
C VAL A 38 -2.31 -0.85 1.15
N LEU A 39 -1.02 -0.56 1.17
CA LEU A 39 -0.46 0.76 1.46
C LEU A 39 -0.01 1.40 0.14
N LEU A 40 -0.51 2.60 -0.12
CA LEU A 40 -0.15 3.45 -1.24
C LEU A 40 0.26 4.83 -0.72
N GLY A 41 1.13 5.53 -1.44
CA GLY A 41 1.34 6.94 -1.22
C GLY A 41 0.03 7.70 -1.46
N ALA A 42 -0.22 8.77 -0.69
CA ALA A 42 -1.48 9.52 -0.80
C ALA A 42 -1.71 10.09 -2.21
N ARG A 43 -0.64 10.49 -2.92
CA ARG A 43 -0.73 10.97 -4.31
C ARG A 43 -1.23 9.89 -5.27
N ASP A 44 -0.70 8.68 -5.14
CA ASP A 44 -1.08 7.54 -5.99
C ASP A 44 -2.51 7.10 -5.67
N PHE A 45 -2.87 7.07 -4.39
CA PHE A 45 -4.24 6.78 -3.96
C PHE A 45 -5.23 7.79 -4.54
N ASN A 46 -4.96 9.09 -4.44
CA ASN A 46 -5.85 10.12 -4.98
C ASN A 46 -5.97 10.06 -6.50
N SER A 47 -4.87 9.79 -7.20
CA SER A 47 -4.88 9.64 -8.67
C SER A 47 -5.70 8.43 -9.11
N LEU A 48 -5.60 7.31 -8.37
CA LEU A 48 -6.40 6.12 -8.59
C LEU A 48 -7.89 6.42 -8.39
N MET A 49 -8.26 7.09 -7.30
CA MET A 49 -9.66 7.43 -7.01
C MET A 49 -10.24 8.39 -8.05
N ALA A 50 -9.51 9.44 -8.43
CA ALA A 50 -9.95 10.37 -9.47
C ALA A 50 -10.22 9.64 -10.81
N THR A 51 -9.34 8.72 -11.20
CA THR A 51 -9.54 7.91 -12.42
C THR A 51 -10.79 7.05 -12.32
N LEU A 52 -11.08 6.46 -11.15
CA LEU A 52 -12.29 5.64 -10.96
C LEU A 52 -13.57 6.49 -10.98
N GLU A 53 -13.52 7.70 -10.44
CA GLU A 53 -14.65 8.64 -10.45
C GLU A 53 -14.95 9.14 -11.88
N GLU A 54 -13.93 9.41 -12.69
CA GLU A 54 -14.10 9.84 -14.09
C GLU A 54 -14.69 8.74 -15.00
N MET A 55 -14.55 7.47 -14.60
CA MET A 55 -15.06 6.31 -15.34
C MET A 55 -16.47 5.88 -14.92
N ALA A 56 -17.04 6.48 -13.87
CA ALA A 56 -18.36 6.18 -13.32
C ALA A 56 -19.46 7.07 -13.92
#